data_AF-A0A847PBU4-F1
#
_entry.id   AF-A0A847PBU4-F1
#
_cell.length_a   1.000
_cell.length_b   1.000
_cell.length_c   1.000
_cell.angle_alpha   90.00
_cell.angle_beta   90.00
_cell.angle_gamma   90.00
#
_symmetry.space_group_name_H-M   'P 1'
#
loop_
_entity.id
_entity.type
_entity.pdbx_description
1 polymer ?
#
loop_
_entity_poly.entity_id
_entity_poly.type
_entity_poly.pdbx_seq_one_letter_code
_entity_poly.pdbx_strand_id
1 'polypeptide(L)'
;FNLDLKNQSVMDSDSPYFLYFFDGKLYHFRSADGDTVYYADVKEASREGDVVHMSGELYNAEDEEDRPATFKAVAKPRKWEGKETWAILSIRTEFK
;
A
#
# COMPACT_ATOMS: atom_id res chain seq x y z
N PHE A 1 -8.86 -2.96 16.21
CA PHE A 1 -8.75 -3.07 14.75
C PHE A 1 -8.55 -4.53 14.39
N ASN A 2 -9.52 -5.17 13.73
CA ASN A 2 -9.41 -6.54 13.17
C ASN A 2 -9.98 -6.49 11.76
N LEU A 3 -9.27 -5.81 10.86
CA LEU A 3 -9.57 -5.82 9.43
C LEU A 3 -8.67 -6.90 8.83
N ASP A 4 -9.24 -8.05 8.49
CA ASP A 4 -8.49 -9.16 7.89
C ASP A 4 -8.20 -8.85 6.42
N LEU A 5 -7.05 -8.23 6.18
CA LEU A 5 -6.60 -7.78 4.87
C LEU A 5 -5.78 -8.82 4.10
N LYS A 6 -5.54 -10.00 4.70
CA LYS A 6 -4.61 -11.02 4.16
C LYS A 6 -5.08 -11.69 2.87
N ASN A 7 -6.32 -11.47 2.44
CA ASN A 7 -6.94 -12.21 1.33
C ASN A 7 -7.45 -11.33 0.16
N GLN A 8 -7.05 -10.05 0.10
CA GLN A 8 -7.53 -9.11 -0.92
C GLN A 8 -6.43 -8.53 -1.81
N SER A 9 -5.23 -9.12 -1.78
CA SER A 9 -4.15 -8.72 -2.69
C SER A 9 -4.14 -9.64 -3.92
N VAL A 10 -4.10 -9.04 -5.10
CA VAL A 10 -4.02 -9.80 -6.36
C VAL A 10 -2.55 -10.06 -6.64
N MET A 11 -1.94 -11.02 -5.92
CA MET A 11 -0.52 -11.35 -6.12
C MET A 11 -0.28 -12.29 -7.30
N ASP A 12 -1.30 -13.04 -7.74
CA ASP A 12 -1.21 -14.05 -8.80
C ASP A 12 -1.56 -13.49 -10.19
N SER A 13 -1.00 -12.35 -10.57
CA SER A 13 -1.09 -11.86 -11.94
C SER A 13 0.30 -11.80 -12.55
N ASP A 14 0.51 -12.52 -13.65
CA ASP A 14 1.72 -12.44 -14.49
C ASP A 14 1.88 -11.10 -15.22
N SER A 15 1.26 -10.04 -14.71
CA SER A 15 1.18 -8.75 -15.35
C SER A 15 2.33 -7.86 -14.86
N PRO A 16 3.15 -7.30 -15.76
CA PRO A 16 4.21 -6.34 -15.41
C PRO A 16 3.67 -5.03 -14.80
N TYR A 17 2.34 -4.90 -14.68
CA TYR A 17 1.65 -3.75 -14.09
C TYR A 17 1.41 -3.88 -12.57
N PHE A 18 1.81 -4.97 -11.92
CA PHE A 18 1.80 -5.11 -10.44
C PHE A 18 2.96 -4.36 -9.78
N LEU A 19 3.19 -3.13 -10.20
CA LEU A 19 4.20 -2.22 -9.67
C LEU A 19 3.85 -1.73 -8.25
N TYR A 20 2.59 -1.93 -7.82
CA TYR A 20 2.09 -1.51 -6.51
C TYR A 20 1.06 -2.51 -5.96
N PHE A 21 1.27 -3.05 -4.76
CA PHE A 21 0.28 -3.90 -4.09
C PHE A 21 0.32 -3.74 -2.58
N PHE A 22 -0.81 -4.05 -1.92
CA PHE A 22 -0.93 -4.05 -0.46
C PHE A 22 -0.93 -5.50 0.04
N ASP A 23 0.00 -5.89 0.90
CA ASP A 23 0.09 -7.26 1.43
C ASP A 23 -0.78 -7.52 2.68
N GLY A 24 -1.56 -6.50 3.07
CA GLY A 24 -2.36 -6.51 4.29
C GLY A 24 -1.72 -5.81 5.48
N LYS A 25 -0.44 -5.42 5.37
CA LYS A 25 0.27 -4.59 6.33
C LYS A 25 0.94 -3.39 5.65
N LEU A 26 1.57 -3.62 4.50
CA LEU A 26 2.43 -2.68 3.79
C LEU A 26 1.95 -2.47 2.35
N TYR A 27 2.08 -1.25 1.84
CA TYR A 27 2.09 -1.04 0.39
C TYR A 27 3.52 -1.19 -0.13
N HIS A 28 3.64 -1.96 -1.21
CA HIS A 28 4.86 -2.21 -1.94
C HIS A 28 4.91 -1.27 -3.13
N PHE A 29 6.00 -0.53 -3.31
CA PHE A 29 6.22 0.32 -4.48
C PHE A 29 7.52 -0.09 -5.13
N ARG A 30 7.46 -0.65 -6.34
CA ARG A 30 8.67 -0.91 -7.12
C ARG A 30 9.06 0.37 -7.85
N SER A 31 10.26 0.87 -7.59
CA SER A 31 10.88 1.94 -8.39
C SER A 31 11.30 1.38 -9.77
N ALA A 32 11.61 2.27 -10.72
CA ALA A 32 12.18 1.86 -11.99
C ALA A 32 13.60 1.27 -11.80
N ASP A 33 13.99 0.35 -12.68
CA ASP A 33 15.17 -0.53 -12.56
C ASP A 33 16.40 0.12 -11.90
N GLY A 34 16.74 -0.35 -10.70
CA GLY A 34 17.97 -0.04 -9.97
C GLY A 34 17.81 0.92 -8.78
N ASP A 35 16.65 1.53 -8.59
CA ASP A 35 16.42 2.49 -7.50
C ASP A 35 15.91 1.82 -6.21
N THR A 36 16.25 2.41 -5.07
CA THR A 36 15.82 2.02 -3.72
C THR A 36 14.35 1.63 -3.65
N VAL A 37 14.06 0.43 -3.11
CA VAL A 37 12.69 -0.03 -2.86
C VAL A 37 12.20 0.56 -1.55
N TYR A 38 11.08 1.28 -1.59
CA TYR A 38 10.43 1.85 -0.41
C TYR A 38 9.14 1.09 -0.08
N TYR A 39 8.94 0.82 1.20
CA TYR A 39 7.71 0.26 1.75
C TYR A 39 6.94 1.33 2.53
N ALA A 40 5.61 1.27 2.48
CA ALA A 40 4.75 2.08 3.33
C ALA A 40 4.29 1.28 4.55
N ASP A 41 4.81 1.64 5.72
CA ASP A 41 4.39 1.09 7.01
C ASP A 41 3.14 1.80 7.52
N VAL A 42 1.99 1.13 7.44
CA VAL A 42 0.72 1.66 7.93
C VAL A 42 0.72 1.69 9.45
N LYS A 43 0.67 2.90 10.02
CA LYS A 43 0.63 3.12 11.47
C LYS A 43 -0.80 3.23 11.98
N GLU A 44 -1.67 3.88 11.21
CA GLU A 44 -3.08 4.04 11.57
C GLU A 44 -3.96 3.75 10.35
N ALA A 45 -5.13 3.18 10.62
CA ALA A 45 -6.16 2.98 9.62
C ALA A 45 -7.53 3.20 10.25
N SER A 46 -8.40 3.93 9.56
CA SER A 46 -9.80 4.13 9.96
C SER A 46 -10.73 3.89 8.78
N ARG A 47 -11.94 3.40 9.07
CA ARG A 47 -12.95 3.13 8.04
C ARG A 47 -14.06 4.17 8.14
N GLU A 48 -14.40 4.76 7.01
CA GLU A 48 -15.54 5.67 6.85
C GLU A 48 -16.40 5.14 5.69
N GLY A 49 -17.53 4.52 6.04
CA GLY A 49 -18.37 3.82 5.06
C GLY A 49 -17.60 2.72 4.33
N ASP A 50 -17.47 2.83 3.01
CA ASP A 50 -16.76 1.87 2.17
C ASP A 50 -15.31 2.28 1.86
N VAL A 51 -14.82 3.33 2.52
CA VAL A 51 -13.48 3.87 2.32
C VAL A 51 -12.63 3.61 3.56
N VAL A 52 -11.36 3.30 3.34
CA VAL A 52 -10.35 3.14 4.37
C VAL A 52 -9.31 4.25 4.21
N HIS A 53 -9.17 5.05 5.25
CA HIS A 53 -8.14 6.08 5.38
C HIS A 53 -6.96 5.47 6.12
N MET A 54 -5.74 5.70 5.61
CA MET A 54 -4.51 5.15 6.16
C MET A 54 -3.48 6.26 6.30
N SER A 55 -2.67 6.20 7.35
CA SER A 55 -1.49 7.05 7.57
C SER A 55 -0.31 6.20 8.04
N GLY A 56 0.89 6.68 7.73
CA GLY A 56 2.10 5.98 8.14
C GLY A 56 3.37 6.63 7.60
N GLU A 57 4.42 5.82 7.49
CA GLU A 57 5.74 6.24 7.05
C GLU A 57 6.23 5.41 5.88
N LEU A 58 7.00 6.04 4.98
CA LEU A 58 7.80 5.30 4.02
C LEU A 58 9.14 4.94 4.67
N TYR A 59 9.62 3.73 4.43
CA TYR A 59 10.94 3.28 4.84
C TYR A 59 11.66 2.54 3.73
N ASN A 60 12.99 2.64 3.71
CA ASN A 60 13.83 1.91 2.76
C ASN A 60 13.86 0.41 3.13
N ALA A 61 13.60 -0.46 2.16
CA ALA A 61 13.60 -1.90 2.36
C ALA A 61 14.97 -2.46 2.80
N GLU A 62 16.07 -1.83 2.40
CA GLU A 62 17.44 -2.22 2.76
C GLU A 62 17.92 -1.59 4.07
N ASP A 63 17.28 -0.50 4.50
CA ASP A 63 17.57 0.22 5.75
C ASP A 63 16.27 0.71 6.40
N GLU A 64 15.68 -0.07 7.31
CA GLU A 64 14.41 0.28 7.95
C GLU A 64 14.47 1.52 8.88
N GLU A 65 15.68 1.99 9.22
CA GLU A 65 15.88 3.22 9.97
C GLU A 65 15.76 4.47 9.07
N ASP A 66 16.03 4.33 7.76
CA ASP A 66 15.79 5.37 6.76
C ASP A 66 14.30 5.54 6.50
N ARG A 67 13.70 6.53 7.19
CA ARG A 67 12.28 6.90 7.12
C ARG A 67 12.10 8.29 6.50
N PRO A 68 12.27 8.43 5.17
CA PRO A 68 12.38 9.74 4.52
C PRO A 68 11.06 10.51 4.42
N ALA A 69 9.92 9.84 4.59
CA ALA A 69 8.62 10.46 4.34
C ALA A 69 7.49 9.89 5.20
N THR A 70 6.42 10.68 5.33
CA THR A 70 5.12 10.21 5.81
C THR A 70 4.15 10.09 4.64
N PHE A 71 3.12 9.27 4.78
CA PHE A 71 2.07 9.17 3.77
C PHE A 71 0.67 9.21 4.38
N LYS A 72 -0.28 9.63 3.55
CA LYS A 72 -1.71 9.45 3.73
C LYS A 72 -2.28 8.81 2.49
N ALA A 73 -3.10 7.77 2.66
CA ALA A 73 -3.72 7.05 1.57
C ALA A 73 -5.20 6.81 1.83
N VAL A 74 -5.96 6.73 0.75
CA VAL A 74 -7.39 6.42 0.76
C VAL A 74 -7.60 5.24 -0.18
N ALA A 75 -8.23 4.18 0.31
CA ALA A 75 -8.55 3.02 -0.50
C ALA A 75 -10.02 2.60 -0.32
N LYS A 76 -10.55 1.83 -1.27
CA LYS A 76 -11.86 1.18 -1.14
C LYS A 76 -11.82 -0.26 -1.69
N PRO A 77 -12.70 -1.16 -1.23
CA PRO A 77 -12.87 -2.46 -1.85
C PRO A 77 -13.24 -2.33 -3.33
N ARG A 78 -12.75 -3.26 -4.15
CA ARG A 78 -13.00 -3.33 -5.59
C ARG A 78 -12.94 -4.79 -6.03
N LYS A 79 -13.80 -5.16 -6.99
CA LYS A 79 -13.64 -6.42 -7.74
C LYS A 79 -12.77 -6.18 -8.97
N TRP A 80 -11.73 -6.99 -9.13
CA TRP A 80 -10.90 -7.05 -10.34
C TRP A 80 -10.86 -8.48 -10.85
N GLU A 81 -11.30 -8.70 -12.09
CA GLU A 81 -11.37 -10.05 -12.70
C GLU A 81 -12.05 -11.10 -11.81
N GLY A 82 -13.09 -10.70 -11.07
CA GLY A 82 -13.82 -11.56 -10.15
C GLY A 82 -13.15 -11.82 -8.80
N LYS A 83 -11.92 -11.33 -8.58
CA LYS A 83 -11.21 -11.38 -7.30
C LYS A 83 -11.49 -10.11 -6.48
N GLU A 84 -11.69 -10.28 -5.18
CA GLU A 84 -11.80 -9.16 -4.24
C GLU A 84 -10.43 -8.50 -4.08
N THR A 85 -10.39 -7.18 -4.21
CA THR A 85 -9.17 -6.39 -4.05
C THR A 85 -9.43 -4.98 -3.52
N TRP A 86 -8.38 -4.18 -3.40
CA TRP A 86 -8.44 -2.78 -3.00
C TRP A 86 -8.05 -1.88 -4.17
N ALA A 87 -8.76 -0.77 -4.32
CA ALA A 87 -8.37 0.32 -5.20
C ALA A 87 -7.87 1.49 -4.36
N ILE A 88 -6.63 1.92 -4.60
CA ILE A 88 -6.11 3.18 -4.07
C ILE A 88 -6.80 4.32 -4.80
N LEU A 89 -7.55 5.14 -4.07
CA LEU A 89 -8.24 6.32 -4.56
C LEU A 89 -7.33 7.56 -4.54
N SER A 90 -6.50 7.67 -3.52
CA SER A 90 -5.48 8.71 -3.42
C SER A 90 -4.33 8.25 -2.55
N ILE A 91 -3.14 8.76 -2.88
CA ILE A 91 -1.96 8.66 -2.03
C ILE A 91 -1.25 10.01 -2.07
N ARG A 92 -0.83 10.48 -0.91
CA ARG A 92 -0.03 11.69 -0.75
C ARG A 92 1.15 11.36 0.15
N THR A 93 2.34 11.69 -0.34
CA THR A 93 3.60 11.50 0.37
C THR A 93 4.18 12.87 0.69
N GLU A 94 4.71 13.02 1.90
CA GLU A 94 5.39 14.24 2.35
C GLU A 94 6.78 13.84 2.83
N PHE A 95 7.80 14.23 2.05
CA PHE A 95 9.20 14.04 2.38
C PHE A 95 9.63 15.01 3.48
N LYS A 96 10.51 14.56 4.36
CA LYS A 96 11.11 15.36 5.42
C LYS A 96 12.14 16.36 4.88
#